data_AF-A0A067CMU0-F1
#
_entry.id   AF-A0A067CMU0-F1
#
_cell.length_a   1.000
_cell.length_b   1.000
_cell.length_c   1.000
_cell.angle_alpha   90.00
_cell.angle_beta   90.00
_cell.angle_gamma   90.00
#
_symmetry.space_group_name_H-M   'P 1'
#
loop_
_entity.id
_entity.type
_entity.pdbx_description
1 polymer ?
#
loop_
_entity_poly.entity_id
_entity_poly.type
_entity_poly.pdbx_seq_one_letter_code
_entity_poly.pdbx_strand_id
1 'polypeptide(L)'
;MARHTTDLFVHDDDDDDVPSLPPNQDPVLLHTTGDDDGGRPTEVGTLQRDRGLKEFGEWDRNGILCRQWRSSLFGALCVDVVPNGIVSILLPCIPLGQVSHRLGLRQFRSMVALTGVLYLTAIACSGVSNLYAHSAGAVASLLLVILVTSLRTTVRRLFFIPGSCLGDVCAVFWCGCCTVAQLAAHVQAYEPHTCSLRPRGVLAGYKE
;
A
#
# COMPACT_ATOMS: atom_id res chain seq x y z
N MET A 1 50.95 45.30 -4.16
CA MET A 1 50.67 46.57 -3.45
C MET A 1 49.53 47.26 -4.21
N ALA A 2 48.48 47.72 -3.50
CA ALA A 2 47.25 48.42 -3.94
C ALA A 2 46.18 47.55 -4.70
N ARG A 3 44.93 47.34 -4.22
CA ARG A 3 43.76 48.22 -3.87
C ARG A 3 43.23 48.98 -5.12
N HIS A 4 41.93 49.10 -5.47
CA HIS A 4 40.61 48.85 -4.85
C HIS A 4 39.48 49.10 -5.92
N THR A 5 38.24 48.61 -5.69
CA THR A 5 36.91 49.24 -6.07
C THR A 5 36.46 49.07 -7.55
N THR A 6 35.21 48.74 -7.98
CA THR A 6 33.85 48.41 -7.46
C THR A 6 33.07 47.77 -8.63
N ASP A 7 31.99 47.03 -8.36
CA ASP A 7 30.63 47.23 -8.93
C ASP A 7 29.77 45.99 -8.61
N LEU A 8 28.85 46.08 -7.65
CA LEU A 8 27.41 46.36 -7.85
C LEU A 8 26.73 45.33 -8.78
N PHE A 9 26.35 44.19 -8.21
CA PHE A 9 25.33 43.31 -8.78
C PHE A 9 24.10 43.33 -7.87
N VAL A 10 23.09 44.05 -8.32
CA VAL A 10 21.68 43.88 -7.98
C VAL A 10 21.08 43.15 -9.19
N HIS A 11 20.49 41.96 -9.01
CA HIS A 11 19.31 41.53 -9.77
C HIS A 11 18.71 40.24 -9.20
N ASP A 12 17.53 40.41 -8.61
CA ASP A 12 16.34 39.54 -8.58
C ASP A 12 16.48 38.06 -8.17
N ASP A 13 16.21 37.84 -6.87
CA ASP A 13 15.58 36.63 -6.35
C ASP A 13 14.05 36.75 -6.56
N ASP A 14 13.52 36.20 -7.65
CA ASP A 14 12.07 36.00 -7.86
C ASP A 14 11.76 34.49 -7.84
N ASP A 15 11.11 34.09 -6.74
CA ASP A 15 10.01 33.12 -6.65
C ASP A 15 10.05 31.84 -7.51
N ASP A 16 10.64 30.76 -6.97
CA ASP A 16 10.23 29.39 -7.28
C ASP A 16 8.85 29.11 -6.64
N ASP A 17 7.80 29.61 -7.29
CA ASP A 17 6.41 29.24 -7.02
C ASP A 17 6.20 27.76 -7.39
N VAL A 18 6.25 26.90 -6.37
CA VAL A 18 5.83 25.50 -6.44
C VAL A 18 4.35 25.45 -6.81
N PRO A 19 3.95 24.91 -7.99
CA PRO A 19 2.54 24.74 -8.30
C PRO A 19 1.96 23.67 -7.37
N SER A 20 1.15 24.14 -6.43
CA SER A 20 0.29 23.31 -5.59
C SER A 20 -0.70 22.56 -6.49
N LEU A 21 -0.58 21.24 -6.58
CA LEU A 21 -1.53 20.38 -7.28
C LEU A 21 -2.90 20.42 -6.56
N PRO A 22 -3.99 20.85 -7.20
CA PRO A 22 -5.32 20.74 -6.61
C PRO A 22 -5.80 19.28 -6.62
N PRO A 23 -6.66 18.90 -5.65
CA PRO A 23 -7.22 17.57 -5.59
C PRO A 23 -8.31 17.45 -6.66
N ASN A 24 -8.39 16.26 -7.28
CA ASN A 24 -9.51 15.86 -8.12
C ASN A 24 -9.65 16.61 -9.45
N GLN A 25 -8.85 16.20 -10.44
CA GLN A 25 -9.23 16.35 -11.84
C GLN A 25 -9.13 14.99 -12.54
N ASP A 26 -10.28 14.58 -13.08
CA ASP A 26 -10.43 13.53 -14.07
C ASP A 26 -9.35 13.66 -15.16
N PRO A 27 -8.91 12.57 -15.80
CA PRO A 27 -7.84 12.62 -16.79
C PRO A 27 -8.21 13.61 -17.90
N VAL A 28 -7.52 14.75 -17.87
CA VAL A 28 -7.57 15.80 -18.87
C VAL A 28 -7.22 15.15 -20.20
N LEU A 29 -8.26 15.10 -21.05
CA LEU A 29 -8.21 14.83 -22.45
C LEU A 29 -7.22 15.82 -23.07
N LEU A 30 -5.96 15.40 -23.25
CA LEU A 30 -4.96 16.20 -23.95
C LEU A 30 -5.42 16.24 -25.41
N HIS A 31 -6.20 17.27 -25.73
CA HIS A 31 -6.58 17.64 -27.07
C HIS A 31 -5.28 17.98 -27.80
N THR A 32 -4.72 17.01 -28.52
CA THR A 32 -3.66 17.27 -29.48
C THR A 32 -4.27 18.14 -30.56
N THR A 33 -4.01 19.45 -30.50
CA THR A 33 -4.08 20.30 -31.69
C THR A 33 -3.01 19.80 -32.64
N GLY A 34 -3.45 18.98 -33.60
CA GLY A 34 -2.66 18.45 -34.69
C GLY A 34 -3.62 18.19 -35.83
N ASP A 35 -3.55 19.11 -36.79
CA ASP A 35 -4.08 19.14 -38.15
C ASP A 35 -5.09 18.07 -38.60
N ASP A 36 -6.21 18.60 -39.11
CA ASP A 36 -7.29 17.92 -39.83
C ASP A 36 -6.72 17.28 -41.11
N ASP A 37 -6.40 15.99 -41.06
CA ASP A 37 -6.32 15.14 -42.24
C ASP A 37 -7.08 13.84 -41.96
N GLY A 38 -8.15 13.63 -42.72
CA GLY A 38 -9.11 12.54 -42.58
C GLY A 38 -8.53 11.15 -42.85
N GLY A 39 -7.70 10.67 -41.93
CA GLY A 39 -7.07 9.35 -41.95
C GLY A 39 -7.73 8.37 -40.99
N ARG A 40 -8.19 7.24 -41.53
CA ARG A 40 -8.60 6.03 -40.81
C ARG A 40 -7.73 5.79 -39.56
N PRO A 41 -8.30 5.56 -38.36
CA PRO A 41 -7.50 5.29 -37.16
C PRO A 41 -6.57 4.10 -37.43
N THR A 42 -5.27 4.37 -37.45
CA THR A 42 -4.24 3.38 -37.74
C THR A 42 -4.25 2.33 -36.63
N GLU A 43 -4.39 1.05 -36.99
CA GLU A 43 -4.32 -0.11 -36.06
C GLU A 43 -3.11 -0.05 -35.12
N VAL A 44 -2.03 0.58 -35.57
CA VAL A 44 -0.79 0.79 -34.80
C VAL A 44 -1.04 1.68 -33.58
N GLY A 45 -1.87 2.72 -33.68
CA GLY A 45 -2.21 3.59 -32.55
C GLY A 45 -3.08 2.89 -31.51
N THR A 46 -3.98 2.00 -31.94
CA THR A 46 -4.81 1.17 -31.04
C THR A 46 -3.97 0.10 -30.36
N LEU A 47 -3.05 -0.56 -31.09
CA LEU A 47 -2.13 -1.56 -30.52
C LEU A 47 -1.08 -0.96 -29.57
N GLN A 48 -0.66 0.29 -29.79
CA GLN A 48 0.28 0.99 -28.91
C GLN A 48 -0.44 1.56 -27.67
N ARG A 49 -1.68 2.03 -27.83
CA ARG A 49 -2.57 2.38 -26.71
C ARG A 49 -2.88 1.14 -25.86
N ASP A 50 -3.17 0.00 -26.48
CA ASP A 50 -3.40 -1.27 -25.80
C ASP A 50 -2.12 -1.86 -25.18
N ARG A 51 -0.94 -1.63 -25.76
CA ARG A 51 0.34 -2.02 -25.15
C ARG A 51 0.72 -1.13 -23.98
N GLY A 52 0.53 0.18 -24.07
CA GLY A 52 0.72 1.10 -22.95
C GLY A 52 -0.26 0.82 -21.81
N LEU A 53 -1.55 0.57 -22.12
CA LEU A 53 -2.57 0.17 -21.15
C LEU A 53 -2.34 -1.24 -20.54
N LYS A 54 -1.57 -2.12 -21.20
CA LYS A 54 -1.16 -3.42 -20.64
C LYS A 54 0.10 -3.35 -19.78
N GLU A 55 0.91 -2.29 -19.91
CA GLU A 55 2.07 -2.04 -19.03
C GLU A 55 1.67 -1.38 -17.71
N PHE A 56 0.60 -0.59 -17.70
CA PHE A 56 -0.09 -0.23 -16.46
C PHE A 56 -0.83 -1.47 -15.95
N GLY A 57 -0.46 -1.97 -14.78
CA GLY A 57 -0.88 -3.27 -14.27
C GLY A 57 -2.33 -3.65 -14.58
N GLU A 58 -2.52 -4.86 -15.07
CA GLU A 58 -3.82 -5.43 -15.42
C GLU A 58 -4.78 -5.35 -14.21
N TRP A 59 -5.96 -4.76 -14.37
CA TRP A 59 -6.93 -4.64 -13.28
C TRP A 59 -7.85 -5.85 -13.23
N ASP A 60 -8.10 -6.38 -12.03
CA ASP A 60 -9.10 -7.42 -11.84
C ASP A 60 -10.53 -6.87 -12.04
N ARG A 61 -11.53 -7.75 -12.11
CA ARG A 61 -12.94 -7.37 -12.24
C ARG A 61 -13.46 -6.54 -11.05
N ASN A 62 -12.74 -6.50 -9.93
CA ASN A 62 -13.06 -5.75 -8.74
C ASN A 62 -12.30 -4.41 -8.67
N GLY A 63 -11.56 -4.02 -9.71
CA GLY A 63 -10.77 -2.78 -9.73
C GLY A 63 -9.52 -2.82 -8.85
N ILE A 64 -8.89 -3.99 -8.69
CA ILE A 64 -7.63 -4.20 -7.98
C ILE A 64 -6.50 -4.43 -8.98
N LEU A 65 -5.38 -3.74 -8.78
CA LEU A 65 -4.19 -3.86 -9.62
C LEU A 65 -3.58 -5.27 -9.49
N CYS A 66 -3.47 -6.02 -10.58
CA CYS A 66 -2.75 -7.28 -10.62
C CYS A 66 -1.29 -7.05 -11.04
N ARG A 67 -0.43 -8.04 -10.75
CA ARG A 67 1.00 -8.10 -11.10
C ARG A 67 1.90 -7.07 -10.41
N GLN A 68 1.36 -6.02 -9.82
CA GLN A 68 2.11 -4.99 -9.11
C GLN A 68 1.41 -4.60 -7.81
N TRP A 69 2.20 -4.18 -6.81
CA TRP A 69 1.64 -3.58 -5.61
C TRP A 69 1.09 -2.19 -5.91
N ARG A 70 -0.06 -1.85 -5.30
CA ARG A 70 -0.70 -0.54 -5.49
C ARG A 70 0.18 0.61 -4.99
N SER A 71 0.93 0.37 -3.92
CA SER A 71 1.82 1.33 -3.29
C SER A 71 3.11 0.63 -2.87
N SER A 72 4.22 1.37 -2.79
CA SER A 72 5.46 0.89 -2.19
C SER A 72 5.31 0.74 -0.67
N LEU A 73 6.10 -0.13 -0.03
CA LEU A 73 6.04 -0.38 1.42
C LEU A 73 6.08 0.92 2.24
N PHE A 74 7.04 1.80 1.96
CA PHE A 74 7.18 3.08 2.66
C PHE A 74 6.16 4.14 2.20
N GLY A 75 5.76 4.09 0.92
CA GLY A 75 4.74 4.99 0.38
C GLY A 75 3.36 4.76 1.00
N ALA A 76 3.03 3.51 1.34
CA ALA A 76 1.76 3.16 1.97
C ALA A 76 1.58 3.81 3.35
N LEU A 77 2.65 3.99 4.12
CA LEU A 77 2.58 4.66 5.42
C LEU A 77 2.48 6.19 5.27
N CYS A 78 3.17 6.76 4.28
CA CYS A 78 3.24 8.21 4.07
C CYS A 78 1.99 8.80 3.38
N VAL A 79 1.30 8.01 2.54
CA VAL A 79 0.13 8.48 1.75
C VAL A 79 -1.20 8.16 2.46
N ASP A 80 -1.31 7.02 3.15
CA ASP A 80 -2.54 6.56 3.83
C ASP A 80 -2.48 6.78 5.36
N VAL A 81 -1.97 7.95 5.79
CA VAL A 81 -1.79 8.32 7.23
C VAL A 81 -3.11 8.26 8.02
N VAL A 82 -4.26 8.44 7.35
CA VAL A 82 -5.60 8.34 7.96
C VAL A 82 -6.45 7.39 7.11
N PRO A 83 -6.87 6.19 7.58
CA PRO A 83 -6.88 5.66 8.96
C PRO A 83 -5.82 4.58 9.24
N ASN A 84 -5.11 4.09 8.21
CA ASN A 84 -4.37 2.84 8.29
C ASN A 84 -2.99 2.96 8.93
N GLY A 85 -2.30 4.09 8.78
CA GLY A 85 -1.01 4.29 9.45
C GLY A 85 -1.14 4.16 10.97
N ILE A 86 -2.10 4.88 11.57
CA ILE A 86 -2.32 4.90 13.02
C ILE A 86 -2.89 3.56 13.53
N VAL A 87 -3.91 3.01 12.86
CA VAL A 87 -4.54 1.74 13.29
C VAL A 87 -3.59 0.56 13.07
N SER A 88 -2.73 0.56 12.05
CA SER A 88 -1.75 -0.51 11.86
C SER A 88 -0.60 -0.47 12.87
N ILE A 89 -0.32 0.71 13.46
CA ILE A 89 0.68 0.87 14.52
C ILE A 89 0.09 0.47 15.88
N LEU A 90 -1.11 0.95 16.21
CA LEU A 90 -1.70 0.73 17.54
C LEU A 90 -2.44 -0.62 17.64
N LEU A 91 -3.09 -1.06 16.57
CA LEU A 91 -4.01 -2.21 16.56
C LEU A 91 -3.92 -2.97 15.22
N PRO A 92 -2.79 -3.66 14.92
CA PRO A 92 -2.60 -4.37 13.64
C PRO A 92 -3.64 -5.47 13.38
N CYS A 93 -4.36 -5.89 14.42
CA CYS A 93 -5.42 -6.91 14.33
C CYS A 93 -6.63 -6.48 13.49
N ILE A 94 -7.01 -5.19 13.48
CA ILE A 94 -8.19 -4.74 12.72
C ILE A 94 -7.91 -4.76 11.22
N PRO A 95 -6.83 -4.13 10.69
CA PRO A 95 -6.55 -4.15 9.26
C PRO A 95 -6.29 -5.57 8.75
N LEU A 96 -5.64 -6.43 9.55
CA LEU A 96 -5.44 -7.84 9.20
C LEU A 96 -6.75 -8.63 9.13
N GLY A 97 -7.66 -8.38 10.08
CA GLY A 97 -9.02 -8.93 10.04
C GLY A 97 -9.78 -8.47 8.81
N GLN A 98 -9.71 -7.17 8.47
CA GLN A 98 -10.38 -6.60 7.30
C GLN A 98 -9.84 -7.19 5.99
N VAL A 99 -8.51 -7.31 5.85
CA VAL A 99 -7.85 -7.95 4.70
C VAL A 99 -8.29 -9.41 4.58
N SER A 100 -8.20 -10.17 5.67
CA SER A 100 -8.55 -11.59 5.66
C SER A 100 -10.03 -11.84 5.33
N HIS A 101 -10.92 -10.95 5.81
CA HIS A 101 -12.34 -11.02 5.48
C HIS A 101 -12.58 -10.66 4.01
N ARG A 102 -11.94 -9.63 3.47
CA ARG A 102 -12.10 -9.24 2.07
C ARG A 102 -11.69 -10.35 1.11
N LEU A 103 -10.62 -11.05 1.44
CA LEU A 103 -10.10 -12.18 0.64
C LEU A 103 -10.89 -13.48 0.83
N GLY A 104 -11.88 -13.53 1.73
CA GLY A 104 -12.69 -14.73 1.98
C GLY A 104 -11.98 -15.85 2.75
N LEU A 105 -10.75 -15.61 3.26
CA LEU A 105 -9.91 -16.66 3.85
C LEU A 105 -10.36 -17.13 5.23
N ARG A 106 -10.78 -16.19 6.09
CA ARG A 106 -11.24 -16.47 7.46
C ARG A 106 -12.30 -15.47 7.87
N GLN A 107 -13.17 -15.89 8.78
CA GLN A 107 -14.13 -15.00 9.42
C GLN A 107 -13.41 -13.87 10.17
N PHE A 108 -13.89 -12.64 9.99
CA PHE A 108 -13.33 -11.42 10.58
C PHE A 108 -13.04 -11.57 12.09
N ARG A 109 -14.03 -12.08 12.85
CA ARG A 109 -13.93 -12.24 14.32
C ARG A 109 -12.80 -13.18 14.73
N SER A 110 -12.64 -14.30 14.02
CA SER A 110 -11.61 -15.29 14.33
C SER A 110 -10.21 -14.72 14.08
N MET A 111 -10.02 -14.00 12.96
CA MET A 111 -8.72 -13.42 12.63
C MET A 111 -8.32 -12.27 13.56
N VAL A 112 -9.28 -11.40 13.91
CA VAL A 112 -9.05 -10.31 14.87
C VAL A 112 -8.73 -10.87 16.25
N ALA A 113 -9.45 -11.89 16.71
CA ALA A 113 -9.20 -12.52 18.01
C ALA A 113 -7.81 -13.18 18.06
N LEU A 114 -7.45 -13.98 17.04
CA LEU A 114 -6.15 -14.65 16.96
C LEU A 114 -4.99 -13.65 16.97
N THR A 115 -5.04 -12.67 16.06
CA THR A 115 -3.98 -11.66 15.93
C THR A 115 -3.91 -10.77 17.17
N GLY A 116 -5.06 -10.40 17.74
CA GLY A 116 -5.13 -9.60 18.96
C GLY A 116 -4.51 -10.30 20.16
N VAL A 117 -4.83 -11.59 20.38
CA VAL A 117 -4.24 -12.39 21.46
C VAL A 117 -2.72 -12.48 21.29
N LEU A 118 -2.24 -12.84 20.10
CA LEU A 118 -0.80 -12.96 19.84
C LEU A 118 -0.05 -11.64 20.08
N TYR A 119 -0.63 -10.51 19.66
CA TYR A 119 -0.02 -9.18 19.85
C TYR A 119 0.02 -8.76 21.32
N LEU A 120 -1.08 -8.97 22.05
CA LEU A 120 -1.15 -8.69 23.48
C LEU A 120 -0.20 -9.58 24.29
N THR A 121 -0.11 -10.87 23.94
CA THR A 121 0.85 -11.79 24.57
C THR A 121 2.29 -11.33 24.31
N ALA A 122 2.63 -10.94 23.07
CA ALA A 122 3.97 -10.44 22.76
C ALA A 122 4.35 -9.23 23.63
N ILE A 123 3.46 -8.22 23.74
CA ILE A 123 3.71 -7.01 24.53
C ILE A 123 3.78 -7.31 26.03
N ALA A 124 2.82 -8.06 26.56
CA ALA A 124 2.78 -8.37 27.99
C ALA A 124 4.02 -9.16 28.44
N CYS A 125 4.51 -10.05 27.58
CA CYS A 125 5.70 -10.86 27.83
C CYS A 125 7.02 -10.06 27.73
N SER A 126 7.07 -8.91 27.05
CA SER A 126 8.27 -8.08 26.97
C SER A 126 8.59 -7.35 28.28
N GLY A 127 7.58 -7.07 29.11
CA GLY A 127 7.76 -6.32 30.37
C GLY A 127 8.21 -7.16 31.57
N VAL A 128 8.30 -8.48 31.43
CA VAL A 128 8.56 -9.43 32.53
C VAL A 128 9.93 -10.08 32.39
N SER A 129 10.71 -10.14 33.46
CA SER A 129 12.10 -10.67 33.43
C SER A 129 12.23 -12.20 33.34
N ASN A 130 11.11 -12.93 33.35
CA ASN A 130 11.11 -14.39 33.31
C ASN A 130 11.43 -14.92 31.90
N LEU A 131 12.43 -15.80 31.77
CA LEU A 131 12.82 -16.41 30.48
C LEU A 131 11.67 -17.13 29.78
N TYR A 132 10.84 -17.86 30.52
CA TYR A 132 9.65 -18.54 29.98
C TYR A 132 8.62 -17.57 29.40
N ALA A 133 8.48 -16.41 30.02
CA ALA A 133 7.58 -15.39 29.51
C ALA A 133 8.17 -14.71 28.26
N HIS A 134 9.48 -14.39 28.28
CA HIS A 134 10.18 -13.89 27.09
C HIS A 134 10.10 -14.86 25.91
N SER A 135 10.30 -16.17 26.14
CA SER A 135 10.19 -17.17 25.08
C SER A 135 8.76 -17.30 24.55
N ALA A 136 7.75 -17.24 25.41
CA ALA A 136 6.35 -17.20 24.99
C ALA A 136 6.04 -15.97 24.13
N GLY A 137 6.53 -14.78 24.52
CA GLY A 137 6.41 -13.55 23.75
C GLY A 137 7.13 -13.61 22.40
N ALA A 138 8.32 -14.20 22.35
CA ALA A 138 9.07 -14.43 21.12
C ALA A 138 8.33 -15.38 20.17
N VAL A 139 7.77 -16.49 20.70
CA VAL A 139 6.95 -17.43 19.91
C VAL A 139 5.70 -16.74 19.37
N ALA A 140 4.99 -15.96 20.20
CA ALA A 140 3.83 -15.19 19.74
C ALA A 140 4.18 -14.19 18.62
N SER A 141 5.33 -13.51 18.74
CA SER A 141 5.84 -12.60 17.71
C SER A 141 6.18 -13.33 16.40
N LEU A 142 6.84 -14.48 16.49
CA LEU A 142 7.13 -15.32 15.31
C LEU A 142 5.85 -15.77 14.61
N LEU A 143 4.83 -16.20 15.37
CA LEU A 143 3.54 -16.57 14.83
C LEU A 143 2.86 -15.41 14.12
N LEU A 144 2.92 -14.19 14.66
CA LEU A 144 2.43 -12.98 13.97
C LEU A 144 3.16 -12.74 12.65
N VAL A 145 4.49 -12.81 12.64
CA VAL A 145 5.29 -12.65 11.41
C VAL A 145 4.88 -13.69 10.36
N ILE A 146 4.71 -14.95 10.77
CA ILE A 146 4.28 -16.04 9.87
C ILE A 146 2.87 -15.77 9.33
N LEU A 147 1.91 -15.34 10.17
CA LEU A 147 0.55 -15.06 9.74
C LEU A 147 0.49 -13.91 8.73
N VAL A 148 1.18 -12.79 9.00
CA VAL A 148 1.22 -11.65 8.08
C VAL A 148 1.93 -12.01 6.78
N THR A 149 3.03 -12.77 6.85
CA THR A 149 3.73 -13.29 5.66
C THR A 149 2.83 -14.20 4.83
N SER A 150 2.05 -15.08 5.48
CA SER A 150 1.13 -16.00 4.81
C SER A 150 0.01 -15.24 4.09
N LEU A 151 -0.56 -14.21 4.73
CA LEU A 151 -1.52 -13.32 4.11
C LEU A 151 -0.90 -12.57 2.92
N ARG A 152 0.31 -12.04 3.07
CA ARG A 152 1.04 -11.37 1.99
C ARG A 152 1.29 -12.30 0.81
N THR A 153 1.76 -13.51 1.07
CA THR A 153 1.99 -14.53 0.03
C THR A 153 0.68 -14.92 -0.64
N THR A 154 -0.42 -15.03 0.10
CA THR A 154 -1.74 -15.33 -0.46
C THR A 154 -2.18 -14.21 -1.40
N VAL A 155 -2.10 -12.95 -0.97
CA VAL A 155 -2.38 -11.78 -1.82
C VAL A 155 -1.52 -11.80 -3.09
N ARG A 156 -0.21 -12.03 -2.96
CA ARG A 156 0.68 -12.12 -4.14
C ARG A 156 0.26 -13.23 -5.10
N ARG A 157 -0.14 -14.39 -4.60
CA ARG A 157 -0.60 -15.50 -5.45
C ARG A 157 -1.94 -15.19 -6.11
N LEU A 158 -2.88 -14.57 -5.38
CA LEU A 158 -4.21 -14.23 -5.89
C LEU A 158 -4.17 -13.15 -6.99
N PHE A 159 -3.22 -12.21 -6.89
CA PHE A 159 -3.06 -11.10 -7.84
C PHE A 159 -1.83 -11.25 -8.75
N PHE A 160 -1.21 -12.43 -8.80
CA PHE A 160 -0.04 -12.74 -9.65
C PHE A 160 1.14 -11.75 -9.51
N ILE A 161 1.38 -11.24 -8.30
CA ILE A 161 2.47 -10.29 -8.03
C ILE A 161 3.80 -11.06 -7.90
N PRO A 162 4.84 -10.74 -8.70
CA PRO A 162 6.12 -11.42 -8.65
C PRO A 162 6.84 -11.16 -7.33
N GLY A 163 7.49 -12.19 -6.78
CA GLY A 163 8.31 -12.07 -5.57
C GLY A 163 8.63 -13.43 -4.94
N SER A 164 9.43 -13.42 -3.87
CA SER A 164 9.80 -14.64 -3.12
C SER A 164 9.16 -14.66 -1.72
N CYS A 165 8.97 -15.85 -1.16
CA CYS A 165 8.51 -15.98 0.23
C CYS A 165 9.49 -15.34 1.22
N LEU A 166 10.79 -15.44 0.95
CA LEU A 166 11.82 -14.81 1.79
C LEU A 166 11.71 -13.29 1.77
N GLY A 167 11.44 -12.69 0.60
CA GLY A 167 11.20 -11.25 0.48
C GLY A 167 10.00 -10.79 1.31
N ASP A 168 8.95 -11.60 1.40
CA ASP A 168 7.80 -11.31 2.27
C ASP A 168 8.16 -11.38 3.75
N VAL A 169 8.92 -12.40 4.17
CA VAL A 169 9.36 -12.53 5.56
C VAL A 169 10.21 -11.31 5.96
N CYS A 170 11.18 -10.92 5.14
CA CYS A 170 12.03 -9.75 5.41
C CYS A 170 11.21 -8.45 5.47
N ALA A 171 10.24 -8.28 4.58
CA ALA A 171 9.38 -7.09 4.58
C ALA A 171 8.53 -6.98 5.86
N VAL A 172 7.95 -8.10 6.30
CA VAL A 172 7.14 -8.17 7.53
C VAL A 172 8.02 -7.99 8.78
N PHE A 173 9.21 -8.60 8.78
CA PHE A 173 10.12 -8.54 9.92
C PHE A 173 10.68 -7.13 10.14
N TRP A 174 11.09 -6.43 9.09
CA TRP A 174 11.68 -5.08 9.21
C TRP A 174 10.66 -3.95 9.30
N CYS A 175 9.54 -4.03 8.58
CA CYS A 175 8.44 -3.09 8.74
C CYS A 175 7.07 -3.79 8.63
N GLY A 176 6.68 -4.44 9.72
CA GLY A 176 5.39 -5.11 9.83
C GLY A 176 4.20 -4.17 9.61
N CYS A 177 4.21 -2.98 10.22
CA CYS A 177 3.12 -2.01 10.06
C CYS A 177 2.99 -1.50 8.62
N CYS A 178 4.11 -1.22 7.93
CA CYS A 178 4.12 -0.85 6.52
C CYS A 178 3.51 -1.96 5.65
N THR A 179 3.88 -3.21 5.95
CA THR A 179 3.38 -4.37 5.20
C THR A 179 1.88 -4.55 5.38
N VAL A 180 1.37 -4.39 6.60
CA VAL A 180 -0.07 -4.45 6.89
C VAL A 180 -0.82 -3.32 6.18
N ALA A 181 -0.29 -2.09 6.23
CA ALA A 181 -0.88 -0.95 5.54
C ALA A 181 -0.90 -1.14 4.02
N GLN A 182 0.20 -1.61 3.43
CA GLN A 182 0.29 -1.93 2.00
C GLN A 182 -0.71 -3.00 1.59
N LEU A 183 -0.87 -4.06 2.39
CA LEU A 183 -1.84 -5.13 2.13
C LEU A 183 -3.28 -4.60 2.17
N ALA A 184 -3.62 -3.84 3.22
CA ALA A 184 -4.93 -3.25 3.38
C ALA A 184 -5.27 -2.25 2.27
N ALA A 185 -4.31 -1.43 1.85
CA ALA A 185 -4.47 -0.48 0.74
C ALA A 185 -4.63 -1.20 -0.60
N HIS A 186 -3.84 -2.24 -0.85
CA HIS A 186 -3.89 -3.01 -2.08
C HIS A 186 -5.23 -3.73 -2.26
N VAL A 187 -5.71 -4.40 -1.20
CA VAL A 187 -7.04 -4.99 -1.22
C VAL A 187 -8.14 -3.98 -0.90
N GLN A 188 -7.86 -2.67 -0.84
CA GLN A 188 -8.83 -1.60 -0.56
C GLN A 188 -9.72 -1.86 0.69
N ALA A 189 -9.19 -2.50 1.73
CA ALA A 189 -9.94 -3.03 2.87
C ALA A 189 -10.83 -2.00 3.61
N TYR A 190 -10.54 -0.71 3.43
CA TYR A 190 -11.17 0.46 4.05
C TYR A 190 -11.57 1.49 2.98
N GLU A 191 -12.50 2.37 3.33
CA GLU A 191 -12.85 3.55 2.53
C GLU A 191 -11.89 4.70 2.87
N PRO A 192 -11.23 5.34 1.89
CA PRO A 192 -10.45 6.54 2.13
C PRO A 192 -11.29 7.63 2.83
N HIS A 193 -10.67 8.40 3.71
CA HIS A 193 -11.30 9.54 4.42
C HIS A 193 -12.44 9.22 5.39
N THR A 194 -12.76 7.94 5.65
CA THR A 194 -13.68 7.56 6.72
C THR A 194 -13.01 6.57 7.67
N CYS A 195 -13.07 6.86 8.98
CA CYS A 195 -12.61 5.94 10.02
C CYS A 195 -13.66 4.83 10.24
N SER A 196 -13.88 3.99 9.23
CA SER A 196 -14.78 2.83 9.35
C SER A 196 -13.98 1.59 9.77
N LEU A 197 -14.19 1.16 11.01
CA LEU A 197 -13.64 -0.11 11.53
C LEU A 197 -14.40 -1.33 10.98
N ARG A 198 -15.46 -1.10 10.19
CA ARG A 198 -16.32 -2.15 9.65
C ARG A 198 -15.62 -2.88 8.50
N PRO A 199 -15.60 -4.22 8.49
CA PRO A 199 -15.08 -4.96 7.35
C PRO A 199 -15.97 -4.77 6.12
N ARG A 200 -15.33 -4.60 4.96
CA ARG A 200 -16.01 -4.61 3.66
C ARG A 200 -16.39 -6.04 3.25
N GLY A 201 -17.34 -6.14 2.33
CA GLY A 201 -17.76 -7.41 1.75
C GLY A 201 -16.60 -8.16 1.09
N VAL A 202 -16.72 -9.49 1.01
CA VAL A 202 -15.78 -10.36 0.30
C VAL A 202 -15.74 -9.97 -1.17
N LEU A 203 -14.56 -9.96 -1.81
CA LEU A 203 -14.44 -9.69 -3.24
C LEU A 203 -15.23 -10.72 -4.05
N ALA A 204 -15.94 -10.26 -5.08
CA ALA A 204 -16.64 -11.16 -6.00
C ALA A 204 -15.61 -12.04 -6.74
N GLY A 205 -15.82 -13.36 -6.70
CA GLY A 205 -14.90 -14.34 -7.30
C GLY A 205 -13.86 -14.94 -6.36
N TYR A 206 -13.78 -14.51 -5.10
CA TYR A 206 -12.83 -15.02 -4.09
C TYR A 206 -13.54 -15.71 -2.90
N LYS A 207 -14.68 -16.37 -3.16
CA LYS A 207 -15.35 -17.23 -2.17
C LYS A 207 -14.93 -18.68 -2.42
N GLU A 208 -14.46 -19.35 -1.37
CA GLU A 208 -14.49 -20.82 -1.34
C GLU A 208 -15.91 -21.30 -1.02
#